data_AF-R6BHC8-F1
#
_entry.id   AF-R6BHC8-F1
#
_cell.length_a   1.000
_cell.length_b   1.000
_cell.length_c   1.000
_cell.angle_alpha   90.00
_cell.angle_beta   90.00
_cell.angle_gamma   90.00
#
_symmetry.space_group_name_H-M   'P 1'
#
loop_
_entity.id
_entity.type
_entity.pdbx_description
1 polymer ?
#
loop_
_entity_poly.entity_id
_entity_poly.type
_entity_poly.pdbx_seq_one_letter_code
_entity_poly.pdbx_strand_id
1 'polypeptide(L)'
;MKLKSIASLCKSRKTADICTDTYGNQYLGNGSAYYLMPAELELDEENILFIFDVPKDKQADWMVKCREIPQYLPVEDVVREESQAETVPIELVLYDGTYKLLKDEKGIIIFNEKYLAPLADITEPINYYIRWISTSEAFVAVKKGLMLQALIAASNESIFTPSFLETFREVEDKVADWMNRRQGPKINLETGELED
;
A
#
# COMPACT_ATOMS: atom_id res chain seq x y z
N MET A 1 2.74 13.16 -10.68
CA MET A 1 2.65 13.12 -9.21
C MET A 1 1.71 14.22 -8.77
N LYS A 2 0.67 13.92 -7.99
CA LYS A 2 -0.32 14.90 -7.49
C LYS A 2 0.04 15.40 -6.11
N LEU A 3 0.74 16.53 -6.05
CA LEU A 3 1.16 17.17 -4.78
C LEU A 3 -0.03 17.48 -3.85
N LYS A 4 -1.17 17.89 -4.42
CA LYS A 4 -2.41 18.13 -3.66
C LYS A 4 -2.93 16.87 -2.95
N SER A 5 -2.76 15.69 -3.55
CA SER A 5 -3.14 14.42 -2.91
C SER A 5 -2.21 14.10 -1.75
N ILE A 6 -0.89 14.33 -1.90
CA ILE A 6 0.09 14.18 -0.81
C ILE A 6 -0.26 15.12 0.33
N ALA A 7 -0.51 16.40 0.03
CA ALA A 7 -0.93 17.41 1.01
C ALA A 7 -2.18 16.96 1.79
N SER A 8 -3.17 16.37 1.13
CA SER A 8 -4.37 15.82 1.78
C SER A 8 -4.04 14.69 2.76
N LEU A 9 -3.14 13.78 2.39
CA LEU A 9 -2.69 12.68 3.25
C LEU A 9 -1.92 13.20 4.47
N CYS A 10 -1.04 14.18 4.28
CA CYS A 10 -0.29 14.83 5.35
C CYS A 10 -1.19 15.63 6.30
N LYS A 11 -2.17 16.38 5.75
CA LYS A 11 -3.17 17.16 6.51
C LYS A 11 -3.94 16.32 7.51
N SER A 12 -4.28 15.07 7.16
CA SER A 12 -5.04 14.17 8.04
C SER A 12 -4.34 13.88 9.38
N ARG A 13 -3.00 13.96 9.41
CA ARG A 13 -2.17 13.73 10.60
C ARG A 13 -1.36 14.97 11.03
N LYS A 14 -1.57 16.11 10.35
CA LYS A 14 -0.75 17.34 10.49
C LYS A 14 0.75 17.05 10.53
N THR A 15 1.21 16.13 9.68
CA THR A 15 2.62 15.70 9.65
C THR A 15 3.12 15.71 8.22
N ALA A 16 4.33 16.22 8.02
CA ALA A 16 5.10 16.10 6.78
C ALA A 16 6.49 15.57 7.12
N ASP A 17 6.94 14.54 6.40
CA ASP A 17 8.27 13.97 6.54
C ASP A 17 8.98 14.06 5.19
N ILE A 18 10.06 14.83 5.14
CA ILE A 18 10.92 15.05 3.98
C ILE A 18 12.19 14.28 4.24
N CYS A 19 12.38 13.20 3.48
CA CYS A 19 13.56 12.36 3.56
C CYS A 19 14.41 12.56 2.30
N THR A 20 15.69 12.88 2.46
CA THR A 20 16.62 13.07 1.33
C THR A 20 17.61 11.91 1.27
N ASP A 21 17.76 11.30 0.10
CA ASP A 21 18.75 10.24 -0.13
C ASP A 21 20.16 10.80 -0.40
N THR A 22 21.14 9.90 -0.53
CA THR A 22 22.55 10.27 -0.74
C THR A 22 22.82 10.88 -2.13
N TYR A 23 21.87 10.78 -3.06
CA TYR A 23 21.93 11.37 -4.39
C TYR A 23 21.17 12.71 -4.47
N GLY A 24 20.54 13.14 -3.37
CA GLY A 24 19.76 14.38 -3.30
C GLY A 24 18.30 14.23 -3.72
N ASN A 25 17.81 13.01 -3.98
CA ASN A 25 16.39 12.82 -4.26
C ASN A 25 15.59 12.97 -2.97
N GLN A 26 14.48 13.69 -3.05
CA GLN A 26 13.59 13.91 -1.91
C GLN A 26 12.35 13.02 -1.98
N TYR A 27 11.98 12.50 -0.82
CA TYR A 27 10.78 11.74 -0.61
C TYR A 27 9.90 12.46 0.41
N LEU A 28 8.66 12.76 0.02
CA LEU A 28 7.69 13.41 0.89
C LEU A 28 6.66 12.39 1.37
N GLY A 29 6.40 12.36 2.67
CA GLY A 29 5.49 11.39 3.26
C GLY A 29 4.78 11.85 4.53
N ASN A 30 3.94 10.97 5.06
CA ASN A 30 3.20 11.17 6.31
C ASN A 30 3.47 10.06 7.35
N GLY A 31 4.56 9.31 7.16
CA GLY A 31 4.93 8.15 7.96
C GLY A 31 4.32 6.82 7.50
N SER A 32 3.20 6.84 6.76
CA SER A 32 2.57 5.63 6.20
C SER A 32 2.81 5.45 4.71
N ALA A 33 3.13 6.53 4.00
CA ALA A 33 3.58 6.47 2.61
C ALA A 33 4.56 7.60 2.33
N TYR A 34 5.49 7.36 1.42
CA TYR A 34 6.52 8.28 0.95
C TYR A 34 6.55 8.29 -0.58
N TYR A 35 6.64 9.47 -1.17
CA TYR A 35 6.53 9.69 -2.61
C TYR A 35 7.77 10.38 -3.14
N LEU A 36 8.35 9.86 -4.22
CA LEU A 36 9.48 10.50 -4.90
C LEU A 36 9.04 11.86 -5.44
N MET A 37 9.75 12.91 -5.04
CA MET A 37 9.49 14.27 -5.48
C MET A 37 10.17 14.57 -6.81
N PRO A 38 9.56 15.41 -7.68
CA PRO A 38 10.25 15.90 -8.87
C PRO A 38 11.54 16.63 -8.48
N ALA A 39 12.61 16.39 -9.24
CA ALA A 39 13.94 16.94 -8.94
C ALA A 39 13.97 18.48 -8.98
N GLU A 40 13.03 19.11 -9.69
CA GLU A 40 12.91 20.56 -9.78
C GLU A 40 12.23 21.19 -8.54
N LEU A 41 11.66 20.37 -7.65
CA LEU A 41 10.96 20.82 -6.46
C LEU A 41 11.78 20.49 -5.21
N GLU A 42 12.58 21.46 -4.77
CA GLU A 42 13.29 21.38 -3.50
C GLU A 42 12.34 21.71 -2.35
N LEU A 43 12.18 20.76 -1.42
CA LEU A 43 11.34 20.85 -0.26
C LEU A 43 12.16 21.08 1.00
N ASP A 44 11.66 21.97 1.84
CA ASP A 44 12.21 22.25 3.17
C ASP A 44 11.07 22.50 4.17
N GLU A 45 11.44 22.74 5.42
CA GLU A 45 10.49 22.97 6.50
C GLU A 45 9.64 24.24 6.29
N GLU A 46 10.22 25.28 5.68
CA GLU A 46 9.59 26.58 5.50
C GLU A 46 8.59 26.55 4.33
N ASN A 47 8.95 25.88 3.24
CA ASN A 47 8.20 25.91 1.99
C ASN A 47 7.07 24.87 1.96
N ILE A 48 7.20 23.74 2.67
CA ILE A 48 6.24 22.64 2.53
C ILE A 48 4.85 23.02 3.04
N LEU A 49 4.78 23.78 4.13
CA LEU A 49 3.51 24.25 4.70
C LEU A 49 2.85 25.31 3.81
N PHE A 50 3.65 26.11 3.09
CA PHE A 50 3.14 27.02 2.08
C PHE A 50 2.57 26.25 0.88
N ILE A 51 3.30 25.27 0.36
CA ILE A 51 2.85 24.37 -0.73
C ILE A 51 1.57 23.64 -0.37
N PHE A 52 1.42 23.25 0.90
CA PHE A 52 0.22 22.61 1.41
C PHE A 52 -0.94 23.58 1.65
N ASP A 53 -0.80 24.87 1.36
CA ASP A 53 -1.77 25.92 1.66
C ASP A 53 -2.17 25.92 3.15
N VAL A 54 -1.20 25.77 4.06
CA VAL A 54 -1.43 25.82 5.52
C VAL A 54 -1.35 27.27 6.01
N PRO A 55 -2.45 27.83 6.56
CA PRO A 55 -2.46 29.18 7.12
C PRO A 55 -1.43 29.36 8.23
N LYS A 56 -0.77 30.53 8.31
CA LYS A 56 0.28 30.82 9.31
C LYS A 56 -0.15 30.55 10.75
N ASP A 57 -1.41 30.85 11.09
CA ASP A 57 -1.99 30.62 12.42
C ASP A 57 -2.20 29.12 12.75
N LYS A 58 -2.10 28.23 11.75
CA LYS A 58 -2.21 26.78 11.89
C LYS A 58 -0.89 26.03 11.77
N GLN A 59 0.20 26.71 11.38
CA GLN A 59 1.49 26.05 11.14
C GLN A 59 2.11 25.46 12.41
N ALA A 60 1.87 26.08 13.58
CA ALA A 60 2.37 25.55 14.86
C ALA A 60 1.77 24.19 15.27
N ASP A 61 0.63 23.79 14.68
CA ASP A 61 0.03 22.48 14.92
C ASP A 61 0.66 21.35 14.08
N TRP A 62 1.56 21.69 13.16
CA TRP A 62 2.19 20.75 12.25
C TRP A 62 3.52 20.25 12.78
N MET A 63 3.77 18.96 12.57
CA MET A 63 5.08 18.37 12.74
C MET A 63 5.72 18.17 11.37
N VAL A 64 6.70 19.00 11.06
CA VAL A 64 7.51 18.87 9.84
C VAL A 64 8.87 18.28 10.23
N LYS A 65 9.35 17.31 9.45
CA LYS A 65 10.65 16.67 9.65
C LYS A 65 11.42 16.72 8.35
N CYS A 66 12.66 17.18 8.42
CA CYS A 66 13.63 17.11 7.33
C CYS A 66 14.80 16.26 7.81
N ARG A 67 15.10 15.16 7.10
CA ARG A 67 16.11 14.19 7.54
C ARG A 67 16.70 13.41 6.37
N GLU A 68 17.84 12.78 6.62
CA GLU A 68 18.34 11.71 5.74
C GLU A 68 17.38 10.52 5.77
N ILE A 69 17.38 9.70 4.70
CA ILE A 69 16.61 8.46 4.65
C ILE A 69 16.95 7.58 5.87
N PRO A 70 15.95 7.22 6.71
CA PRO A 70 16.18 6.28 7.80
C PRO A 70 16.58 4.89 7.25
N GLN A 71 17.48 4.18 7.94
CA GLN A 71 17.95 2.85 7.50
C GLN A 71 16.83 1.83 7.25
N TYR A 72 15.69 1.95 7.93
CA TYR A 72 14.54 1.06 7.76
C TYR A 72 13.67 1.38 6.54
N LEU A 73 13.93 2.50 5.84
CA LEU A 73 13.12 2.97 4.72
C LEU A 73 13.82 2.62 3.41
N PRO A 74 13.50 1.48 2.78
CA PRO A 74 14.15 1.05 1.54
C PRO A 74 13.64 1.89 0.37
N VAL A 75 14.33 2.95 -0.01
CA VAL A 75 13.93 3.86 -1.10
C VAL A 75 14.70 3.62 -2.41
N GLU A 76 15.58 2.63 -2.43
CA GLU A 76 16.34 2.29 -3.63
C GLU A 76 15.41 1.79 -4.74
N ASP A 77 15.78 2.02 -6.00
CA ASP A 77 15.03 1.49 -7.15
C ASP A 77 14.98 -0.04 -7.13
N VAL A 78 16.05 -0.70 -6.65
CA VAL A 78 16.12 -2.16 -6.54
C VAL A 78 16.62 -2.57 -5.17
N VAL A 79 15.86 -3.45 -4.51
CA VAL A 79 16.21 -4.01 -3.20
C VAL A 79 16.39 -5.51 -3.35
N ARG A 80 17.46 -6.07 -2.78
CA ARG A 80 17.86 -7.47 -3.01
C ARG A 80 16.77 -8.50 -2.70
N GLU A 81 15.93 -8.24 -1.71
CA GLU A 81 14.90 -9.17 -1.24
C GLU A 81 13.47 -8.77 -1.67
N GLU A 82 13.33 -7.83 -2.62
CA GLU A 82 12.02 -7.49 -3.14
C GLU A 82 11.55 -8.48 -4.20
N SER A 83 10.26 -8.77 -4.19
CA SER A 83 9.58 -9.67 -5.11
C SER A 83 8.51 -8.89 -5.87
N GLN A 84 8.29 -9.21 -7.14
CA GLN A 84 7.18 -8.61 -7.88
C GLN A 84 5.86 -9.18 -7.34
N ALA A 85 4.95 -8.30 -6.97
CA ALA A 85 3.71 -8.69 -6.33
C ALA A 85 2.60 -8.95 -7.36
N GLU A 86 1.83 -10.00 -7.13
CA GLU A 86 0.57 -10.23 -7.84
C GLU A 86 -0.57 -9.53 -7.09
N THR A 87 -1.47 -8.89 -7.82
CA THR A 87 -2.71 -8.36 -7.23
C THR A 87 -3.69 -9.50 -6.98
N VAL A 88 -4.12 -9.66 -5.73
CA VAL A 88 -5.22 -10.57 -5.42
C VAL A 88 -6.52 -9.91 -5.87
N PRO A 89 -7.39 -10.60 -6.63
CA PRO A 89 -8.62 -10.02 -7.18
C PRO A 89 -9.74 -9.90 -6.13
N ILE A 90 -9.39 -9.38 -4.95
CA ILE A 90 -10.28 -9.12 -3.82
C ILE A 90 -9.99 -7.69 -3.35
N GLU A 91 -11.02 -6.85 -3.34
CA GLU A 91 -10.99 -5.55 -2.71
C GLU A 91 -11.69 -5.64 -1.35
N LEU A 92 -11.00 -5.22 -0.28
CA LEU A 92 -11.58 -5.17 1.06
C LEU A 92 -12.02 -3.75 1.36
N VAL A 93 -13.32 -3.56 1.60
CA VAL A 93 -13.88 -2.28 2.04
C VAL A 93 -14.06 -2.34 3.55
N LEU A 94 -13.26 -1.56 4.26
CA LEU A 94 -13.28 -1.43 5.71
C LEU A 94 -13.67 0.00 6.10
N TYR A 95 -13.90 0.25 7.39
CA TYR A 95 -14.45 1.51 7.91
C TYR A 95 -13.76 2.78 7.38
N ASP A 96 -12.45 2.76 7.18
CA ASP A 96 -11.63 3.91 6.80
C ASP A 96 -11.10 3.86 5.35
N GLY A 97 -11.63 2.94 4.52
CA GLY A 97 -11.42 2.95 3.09
C GLY A 97 -11.37 1.57 2.42
N THR A 98 -10.96 1.60 1.16
CA THR A 98 -10.73 0.42 0.34
C THR A 98 -9.27 -0.01 0.44
N TYR A 99 -9.05 -1.31 0.51
CA TYR A 99 -7.73 -1.92 0.66
C TYR A 99 -7.45 -2.89 -0.48
N LYS A 100 -6.22 -2.82 -1.01
CA LYS A 100 -5.68 -3.80 -1.95
C LYS A 100 -4.90 -4.87 -1.24
N LEU A 101 -5.04 -6.09 -1.76
CA LEU A 101 -4.25 -7.24 -1.36
C LEU A 101 -3.25 -7.54 -2.46
N LEU A 102 -1.99 -7.64 -2.07
CA LEU A 102 -0.91 -8.08 -2.92
C LEU A 102 -0.33 -9.36 -2.32
N LYS A 103 0.18 -10.25 -3.18
CA LYS A 103 0.86 -11.45 -2.73
C LYS A 103 2.17 -11.66 -3.46
N ASP A 104 3.10 -12.29 -2.77
CA ASP A 104 4.32 -12.87 -3.32
C ASP A 104 4.48 -14.31 -2.77
N GLU A 105 5.65 -14.90 -2.96
CA GLU A 105 5.98 -16.23 -2.42
C GLU A 105 6.06 -16.30 -0.89
N LYS A 106 6.25 -15.16 -0.21
CA LYS A 106 6.39 -15.07 1.25
C LYS A 106 5.03 -14.89 1.94
N GLY A 107 4.06 -14.25 1.28
CA GLY A 107 2.71 -14.14 1.81
C GLY A 107 1.86 -13.05 1.16
N ILE A 108 0.87 -12.59 1.91
CA ILE A 108 -0.08 -11.55 1.50
C ILE A 108 0.19 -10.29 2.31
N ILE A 109 0.26 -9.15 1.62
CA ILE A 109 0.21 -7.83 2.25
C ILE A 109 -1.07 -7.11 1.88
N ILE A 110 -1.51 -6.23 2.76
CA ILE A 110 -2.68 -5.38 2.55
C ILE A 110 -2.28 -3.92 2.77
N PHE A 111 -2.79 -3.00 1.94
CA PHE A 111 -2.58 -1.57 2.12
C PHE A 111 -3.78 -0.76 1.66
N ASN A 112 -3.96 0.43 2.25
CA ASN A 112 -5.10 1.31 1.93
C ASN A 112 -4.87 1.99 0.56
N GLU A 113 -5.83 1.86 -0.35
CA GLU A 113 -5.75 2.36 -1.72
C GLU A 113 -5.60 3.88 -1.81
N LYS A 114 -6.03 4.62 -0.78
CA LYS A 114 -5.89 6.09 -0.76
C LYS A 114 -4.45 6.56 -0.98
N TYR A 115 -3.47 5.73 -0.62
CA TYR A 115 -2.05 6.03 -0.82
C TYR A 115 -1.61 5.95 -2.29
N LEU A 116 -2.44 5.47 -3.20
CA LEU A 116 -2.20 5.54 -4.65
C LEU A 116 -2.69 6.86 -5.26
N ALA A 117 -3.50 7.66 -4.56
CA ALA A 117 -4.05 8.90 -5.10
C ALA A 117 -2.98 9.93 -5.57
N PRO A 118 -1.80 10.05 -4.93
CA PRO A 118 -0.70 10.87 -5.45
C PRO A 118 -0.12 10.40 -6.78
N LEU A 119 -0.26 9.12 -7.10
CA LEU A 119 0.30 8.51 -8.31
C LEU A 119 -0.66 8.58 -9.51
N ALA A 120 -1.84 9.17 -9.35
CA ALA A 120 -2.89 9.15 -10.38
C ALA A 120 -2.55 9.86 -11.71
N ASP A 121 -1.45 10.63 -11.78
CA ASP A 121 -0.96 11.22 -13.04
C ASP A 121 0.03 10.31 -13.78
N ILE A 122 0.45 9.19 -13.18
CA ILE A 122 1.30 8.22 -13.87
C ILE A 122 0.42 7.49 -14.88
N THR A 123 0.69 7.72 -16.16
CA THR A 123 -0.05 7.12 -17.27
C THR A 123 0.50 5.76 -17.67
N GLU A 124 1.76 5.49 -17.35
CA GLU A 124 2.39 4.20 -17.60
C GLU A 124 1.91 3.14 -16.60
N PRO A 125 1.97 1.85 -16.97
CA PRO A 125 1.67 0.77 -16.04
C PRO A 125 2.57 0.85 -14.80
N ILE A 126 1.93 0.85 -13.63
CA ILE A 126 2.62 0.72 -12.35
C ILE A 126 2.73 -0.75 -11.97
N ASN A 127 3.90 -1.12 -11.44
CA ASN A 127 4.14 -2.44 -10.87
C ASN A 127 4.25 -2.31 -9.36
N TYR A 128 3.82 -3.36 -8.66
CA TYR A 128 3.96 -3.47 -7.22
C TYR A 128 5.06 -4.47 -6.89
N TYR A 129 5.90 -4.12 -5.92
CA TYR A 129 6.88 -5.01 -5.34
C TYR A 129 6.72 -5.03 -3.83
N ILE A 130 6.86 -6.20 -3.21
CA ILE A 130 6.82 -6.33 -1.76
C ILE A 130 8.26 -6.26 -1.22
N ARG A 131 8.48 -5.38 -0.24
CA ARG A 131 9.74 -5.23 0.48
C ARG A 131 9.53 -5.63 1.93
N TRP A 132 9.82 -6.88 2.25
CA TRP A 132 9.76 -7.37 3.62
C TRP A 132 10.92 -6.82 4.44
N ILE A 133 10.60 -6.21 5.58
CA ILE A 133 11.58 -5.76 6.58
C ILE A 133 11.72 -6.82 7.67
N SER A 134 10.60 -7.45 8.03
CA SER A 134 10.53 -8.56 8.96
C SER A 134 9.36 -9.48 8.57
N THR A 135 8.99 -10.43 9.43
CA THR A 135 7.82 -11.30 9.19
C THR A 135 6.48 -10.58 9.31
N SER A 136 6.42 -9.44 10.01
CA SER A 136 5.17 -8.66 10.20
C SER A 136 5.21 -7.27 9.57
N GLU A 137 6.39 -6.79 9.19
CA GLU A 137 6.58 -5.47 8.61
C GLU A 137 7.04 -5.56 7.16
N ALA A 138 6.32 -4.86 6.29
CA ALA A 138 6.63 -4.77 4.87
C ALA A 138 6.20 -3.42 4.29
N PHE A 139 6.82 -3.08 3.16
CA PHE A 139 6.41 -1.97 2.31
C PHE A 139 6.00 -2.47 0.93
N VAL A 140 5.04 -1.78 0.33
CA VAL A 140 4.73 -1.83 -1.09
C VAL A 140 5.61 -0.78 -1.78
N ALA A 141 6.52 -1.23 -2.64
CA ALA A 141 7.18 -0.36 -3.60
C ALA A 141 6.32 -0.26 -4.85
N VAL A 142 5.81 0.95 -5.14
CA VAL A 142 5.08 1.25 -6.37
C VAL A 142 6.07 1.81 -7.38
N LYS A 143 6.21 1.13 -8.52
CA LYS A 143 7.22 1.45 -9.53
C LYS A 143 6.62 1.78 -10.88
N LYS A 144 7.24 2.71 -11.60
CA LYS A 144 7.04 2.94 -13.03
C LYS A 144 8.19 2.29 -13.78
N GLY A 145 7.93 1.20 -14.49
CA GLY A 145 9.01 0.32 -14.96
C GLY A 145 9.80 -0.23 -13.76
N LEU A 146 11.09 0.12 -13.68
CA LEU A 146 11.97 -0.24 -12.55
C LEU A 146 12.22 0.91 -11.56
N MET A 147 11.74 2.12 -11.85
CA MET A 147 11.98 3.29 -11.00
C MET A 147 10.96 3.35 -9.88
N LEU A 148 11.42 3.52 -8.65
CA LEU A 148 10.56 3.73 -7.48
C LEU A 148 9.80 5.06 -7.62
N GLN A 149 8.51 5.04 -7.31
CA GLN A 149 7.65 6.23 -7.32
C GLN A 149 7.05 6.50 -5.95
N ALA A 150 6.72 5.44 -5.22
CA ALA A 150 6.27 5.52 -3.85
C ALA A 150 6.63 4.28 -3.05
N LEU A 151 6.76 4.46 -1.75
CA LEU A 151 6.87 3.40 -0.76
C LEU A 151 5.69 3.53 0.21
N ILE A 152 4.87 2.48 0.34
CA ILE A 152 3.65 2.49 1.15
C ILE A 152 3.74 1.40 2.20
N ALA A 153 3.58 1.74 3.48
CA ALA A 153 3.62 0.77 4.56
C ALA A 153 2.42 -0.19 4.48
N ALA A 154 2.69 -1.48 4.68
CA ALA A 154 1.64 -2.48 4.82
C ALA A 154 0.79 -2.21 6.07
N SER A 155 -0.48 -2.59 6.02
CA SER A 155 -1.48 -2.45 7.08
C SER A 155 -1.85 -3.79 7.70
N ASN A 156 -1.03 -4.84 7.48
CA ASN A 156 -1.30 -6.20 7.94
C ASN A 156 -1.63 -6.26 9.43
N GLU A 157 -0.78 -5.68 10.29
CA GLU A 157 -0.95 -5.76 11.74
C GLU A 157 -2.24 -5.10 12.25
N SER A 158 -2.71 -4.05 11.59
CA SER A 158 -3.95 -3.36 12.00
C SER A 158 -5.21 -4.01 11.44
N ILE A 159 -5.12 -4.77 10.34
CA ILE A 159 -6.29 -5.37 9.68
C ILE A 159 -6.44 -6.86 9.99
N PHE A 160 -5.37 -7.65 9.91
CA PHE A 160 -5.41 -9.10 10.12
C PHE A 160 -5.37 -9.48 11.60
N THR A 161 -6.39 -9.01 12.31
CA THR A 161 -6.65 -9.37 13.71
C THR A 161 -7.14 -10.82 13.82
N PRO A 162 -6.99 -11.48 14.99
CA PRO A 162 -7.51 -12.83 15.19
C PRO A 162 -8.99 -12.98 14.86
N SER A 163 -9.82 -11.99 15.22
CA SER A 163 -11.26 -11.99 14.92
C SER A 163 -11.55 -11.84 13.42
N PHE A 164 -10.76 -11.02 12.71
CA PHE A 164 -10.85 -10.93 11.25
C PHE A 164 -10.55 -12.29 10.61
N LEU A 165 -9.48 -12.96 11.04
CA LEU A 165 -9.08 -14.26 10.49
C LEU A 165 -10.11 -15.35 10.79
N GLU A 166 -10.69 -15.35 11.99
CA GLU A 166 -11.78 -16.27 12.35
C GLU A 166 -13.01 -16.06 11.46
N THR A 167 -13.41 -14.81 11.26
CA THR A 167 -14.51 -14.45 10.35
C THR A 167 -14.22 -14.90 8.92
N PHE A 168 -12.99 -14.70 8.45
CA PHE A 168 -12.61 -15.09 7.08
C PHE A 168 -12.64 -16.61 6.88
N ARG A 169 -12.22 -17.40 7.88
CA ARG A 169 -12.35 -18.86 7.86
C ARG A 169 -13.80 -19.31 7.86
N GLU A 170 -14.67 -18.68 8.66
CA GLU A 170 -16.10 -18.99 8.65
C GLU A 170 -16.73 -18.73 7.27
N VAL A 171 -16.32 -17.65 6.59
CA VAL A 171 -16.75 -17.37 5.23
C VAL A 171 -16.23 -18.42 4.25
N GLU A 172 -14.97 -18.80 4.34
CA GLU A 172 -14.37 -19.87 3.52
C GLU A 172 -15.14 -21.19 3.67
N ASP A 173 -15.38 -21.63 4.91
CA ASP A 173 -16.12 -22.86 5.24
C ASP A 173 -17.52 -22.83 4.64
N LYS A 174 -18.25 -21.71 4.81
CA LYS A 174 -19.62 -21.56 4.27
C LYS A 174 -19.65 -21.56 2.73
N VAL A 175 -18.64 -20.97 2.09
CA VAL A 175 -18.52 -20.98 0.62
C VAL A 175 -18.19 -22.39 0.12
N ALA A 176 -17.27 -23.09 0.78
CA ALA A 176 -16.93 -24.48 0.48
C ALA A 176 -18.15 -25.40 0.61
N ASP A 177 -18.90 -25.29 1.70
CA ASP A 177 -20.15 -26.02 1.92
C ASP A 177 -21.17 -25.77 0.81
N TRP A 178 -21.34 -24.50 0.41
CA TRP A 178 -22.26 -24.15 -0.66
C TRP A 178 -21.83 -24.71 -2.03
N MET A 179 -20.52 -24.67 -2.33
CA MET A 179 -19.96 -25.26 -3.55
C MET A 179 -20.18 -26.77 -3.60
N ASN A 180 -19.92 -27.46 -2.48
CA ASN A 180 -20.09 -28.92 -2.38
C ASN A 180 -21.54 -29.35 -2.56
N ARG A 181 -22.51 -28.61 -2.02
CA ARG A 181 -23.94 -28.90 -2.25
C ARG A 181 -24.37 -28.74 -3.71
N ARG A 182 -23.65 -27.94 -4.50
CA ARG A 182 -23.94 -27.66 -5.91
C ARG A 182 -23.25 -28.61 -6.88
N GLN A 183 -22.17 -29.25 -6.45
CA GLN A 183 -21.72 -30.48 -7.09
C GLN A 183 -22.71 -31.58 -6.71
N GLY A 184 -23.90 -31.54 -7.33
CA GLY A 184 -24.87 -32.62 -7.20
C GLY A 184 -24.20 -33.96 -7.54
N PRO A 185 -24.79 -35.08 -7.14
CA PRO A 185 -24.19 -36.38 -7.45
C PRO A 185 -23.97 -36.46 -8.95
N LYS A 186 -22.75 -36.80 -9.36
CA LYS A 186 -22.45 -36.96 -10.78
C LYS A 186 -23.31 -38.11 -11.27
N ILE A 187 -24.06 -37.90 -12.35
CA ILE A 187 -24.86 -38.97 -12.94
C ILE A 187 -24.05 -39.52 -14.09
N ASN A 188 -23.77 -40.82 -14.06
CA ASN A 188 -23.16 -41.50 -15.19
C ASN A 188 -24.11 -41.37 -16.39
N LEU A 189 -23.69 -40.65 -17.43
CA LEU A 189 -24.53 -40.32 -18.59
C LEU A 189 -24.87 -41.55 -19.46
N GLU A 190 -24.16 -42.66 -19.29
CA GLU A 190 -24.42 -43.92 -20.01
C GLU A 190 -25.35 -44.86 -19.23
N THR A 191 -25.25 -44.90 -17.90
CA THR A 191 -26.04 -45.83 -17.06
C THR A 191 -27.22 -45.16 -16.35
N GLY A 192 -27.23 -43.83 -16.22
CA GLY A 192 -28.23 -43.06 -15.48
C GLY A 192 -28.13 -43.20 -13.96
N GLU A 193 -27.10 -43.87 -13.47
CA GLU A 193 -26.85 -44.08 -12.05
C GLU A 193 -26.00 -42.95 -11.45
N LEU A 194 -26.11 -42.75 -10.14
CA LEU A 194 -25.23 -41.83 -9.41
C LEU A 194 -23.81 -42.44 -9.44
N GLU A 195 -22.82 -41.70 -9.93
CA GLU A 195 -21.41 -42.00 -9.70
C GLU A 195 -21.12 -41.75 -8.21
N ASP A 196 -20.59 -42.78 -7.55
CA ASP A 196 -20.11 -42.72 -6.16
C ASP A 196 -18.99 -41.66 -5.97
#